data_AF-A0A066RH10-F1
#
_entry.id   AF-A0A066RH10-F1
#
_cell.length_a   1.000
_cell.length_b   1.000
_cell.length_c   1.000
_cell.angle_alpha   90.00
_cell.angle_beta   90.00
_cell.angle_gamma   90.00
#
_symmetry.space_group_name_H-M   'P 1'
#
loop_
_entity.id
_entity.type
_entity.pdbx_description
1 polymer ?
#
loop_
_entity_poly.entity_id
_entity_poly.type
_entity_poly.pdbx_seq_one_letter_code
_entity_poly.pdbx_strand_id
1 'polypeptide(L)'
;MLTLSGTQLPLKSLRVSARQQLAGQDMSGQTAATDQAETGDKAKVLSVSGTIPFERQQHLSKLFELAGAKDNNARQVYRISNQTAQALKIREVKFQGNIRADEQESLRQWAVSFELVEHMSVPERAEQRQGEKSAVQQKAQGVTTAAIEVIASAEVPPGTEVEMSGFMRFLKYLDNQLA
;
A
#
# COMPACT_ATOMS: atom_id res chain seq x y z
N MET A 1 -4.33 11.67 -25.29
CA MET A 1 -4.13 10.33 -25.91
C MET A 1 -4.02 9.29 -24.79
N LEU A 2 -4.45 8.06 -25.05
CA LEU A 2 -4.33 6.92 -24.13
C LEU A 2 -3.58 5.79 -24.83
N THR A 3 -2.61 5.17 -24.14
CA THR A 3 -1.93 3.96 -24.62
C THR A 3 -1.90 2.89 -23.53
N LEU A 4 -1.97 1.63 -23.96
CA LEU A 4 -1.87 0.43 -23.14
C LEU A 4 -0.78 -0.48 -23.72
N SER A 5 0.33 -0.66 -22.98
CA SER A 5 1.52 -1.43 -23.38
C SER A 5 2.00 -1.11 -24.81
N GLY A 6 2.06 0.18 -25.15
CA GLY A 6 2.46 0.65 -26.48
C GLY A 6 1.35 0.64 -27.53
N THR A 7 0.22 -0.05 -27.28
CA THR A 7 -0.95 0.00 -28.17
C THR A 7 -1.73 1.29 -27.93
N GLN A 8 -1.87 2.11 -28.97
CA GLN A 8 -2.68 3.33 -28.89
C GLN A 8 -4.17 2.99 -28.93
N LEU A 9 -4.95 3.66 -28.06
CA LEU A 9 -6.40 3.66 -28.11
C LEU A 9 -6.89 5.02 -28.64
N PRO A 10 -7.06 5.15 -29.97
CA PRO A 10 -7.49 6.39 -30.60
C PRO A 10 -8.99 6.62 -30.41
N LEU A 11 -9.36 7.20 -29.26
CA LEU A 11 -10.72 7.63 -28.94
C LEU A 11 -10.89 9.13 -29.25
N LYS A 12 -11.98 9.49 -29.91
CA LYS A 12 -12.41 10.89 -30.02
C LYS A 12 -13.04 11.34 -28.70
N SER A 13 -12.91 12.62 -28.39
CA SER A 13 -13.46 13.22 -27.15
C SER A 13 -13.07 12.43 -25.89
N LEU A 14 -11.83 11.94 -25.84
CA LEU A 14 -11.30 11.14 -24.74
C LEU A 14 -11.44 11.91 -23.41
N ARG A 15 -12.14 11.29 -22.46
CA ARG A 15 -12.23 11.74 -21.06
C ARG A 15 -11.70 10.65 -20.15
N VAL A 16 -10.83 11.03 -19.21
CA VAL A 16 -10.27 10.13 -18.20
C VAL A 16 -10.48 10.78 -16.84
N SER A 17 -11.24 10.12 -15.97
CA SER A 17 -11.44 10.52 -14.58
C SER A 17 -10.86 9.47 -13.64
N ALA A 18 -10.30 9.90 -12.52
CA ALA A 18 -9.78 9.02 -11.49
C ALA A 18 -10.61 9.08 -10.22
N ARG A 19 -10.74 7.95 -9.54
CA ARG A 19 -11.37 7.84 -8.22
C ARG A 19 -10.55 6.90 -7.33
N GLN A 20 -10.52 7.20 -6.04
CA GLN A 20 -9.92 6.35 -5.02
C GLN A 20 -10.86 6.31 -3.83
N GLN A 21 -11.12 5.12 -3.31
CA GLN A 21 -11.83 4.99 -2.04
C GLN A 21 -10.78 5.04 -0.93
N LEU A 22 -10.84 6.12 -0.15
CA LEU A 22 -10.08 6.27 1.09
C LEU A 22 -10.74 5.39 2.17
N ALA A 23 -9.94 4.73 2.98
CA ALA A 23 -10.44 3.79 3.97
C ALA A 23 -10.30 4.36 5.39
N GLY A 24 -11.40 4.37 6.14
CA GLY A 24 -11.45 4.82 7.52
C GLY A 24 -12.41 3.92 8.30
N GLN A 25 -11.99 3.47 9.49
CA GLN A 25 -12.84 2.81 10.47
C GLN A 25 -13.04 3.76 11.65
N ASP A 26 -14.30 3.92 12.06
CA ASP A 26 -14.68 4.77 13.19
C ASP A 26 -14.28 4.08 14.50
N MET A 27 -13.32 4.67 15.22
CA MET A 27 -12.82 4.14 16.49
C MET A 27 -13.56 4.69 17.70
N SER A 28 -14.70 5.37 17.53
CA SER A 28 -15.40 6.11 18.59
C SER A 28 -16.05 5.25 19.71
N GLY A 29 -15.63 4.00 19.90
CA GLY A 29 -16.30 3.01 20.74
C GLY A 29 -16.28 3.24 22.26
N GLN A 30 -15.54 4.22 22.82
CA GLN A 30 -15.51 4.47 24.27
C GLN A 30 -15.26 5.92 24.72
N THR A 31 -14.89 6.86 23.84
CA THR A 31 -14.73 8.28 24.18
C THR A 31 -14.99 9.15 22.96
N ALA A 32 -15.37 10.42 23.17
CA ALA A 32 -15.69 11.40 22.13
C ALA A 32 -14.47 11.86 21.31
N ALA A 33 -13.62 10.93 20.89
CA ALA A 33 -12.50 11.16 19.99
C ALA A 33 -12.95 10.84 18.56
N THR A 34 -12.77 11.79 17.66
CA THR A 34 -13.07 11.69 16.22
C THR A 34 -12.00 10.89 15.45
N ASP A 35 -11.11 10.20 16.16
CA ASP A 35 -9.99 9.50 15.56
C ASP A 35 -10.52 8.34 14.70
N GLN A 36 -10.28 8.44 13.39
CA GLN A 36 -10.53 7.37 12.44
C GLN A 36 -9.25 6.54 12.31
N ALA A 37 -9.35 5.21 12.43
CA ALA A 37 -8.25 4.34 12.06
C ALA A 37 -8.20 4.28 10.52
N GLU A 38 -7.14 4.86 9.94
CA GLU A 38 -6.82 4.74 8.51
C GLU A 38 -6.57 3.26 8.20
N THR A 39 -7.55 2.62 7.56
CA THR A 39 -7.35 1.28 7.00
C THR A 39 -6.72 1.47 5.62
N GLY A 40 -5.84 0.58 5.18
CA GLY A 40 -5.09 0.78 3.93
C GLY A 40 -5.98 1.15 2.72
N ASP A 41 -5.57 2.21 2.01
CA ASP A 41 -6.27 2.75 0.85
C ASP A 41 -6.53 1.70 -0.24
N LYS A 42 -7.71 1.77 -0.87
CA LYS A 42 -8.00 0.93 -2.04
C LYS A 42 -7.26 1.43 -3.28
N ALA A 43 -7.04 0.52 -4.23
CA ALA A 43 -6.44 0.82 -5.53
C ALA A 43 -7.21 1.93 -6.27
N LYS A 44 -6.49 2.79 -6.98
CA LYS A 44 -7.11 3.85 -7.79
C LYS A 44 -7.80 3.24 -9.01
N VAL A 45 -8.95 3.80 -9.39
CA VAL A 45 -9.71 3.41 -10.57
C VAL A 45 -9.76 4.58 -11.53
N LEU A 46 -9.48 4.32 -12.81
CA LEU A 46 -9.62 5.24 -13.92
C LEU A 46 -10.86 4.86 -14.73
N SER A 47 -11.82 5.76 -14.84
CA SER A 47 -12.93 5.64 -15.77
C SER A 47 -12.58 6.37 -17.06
N VAL A 48 -12.66 5.67 -18.19
CA VAL A 48 -12.33 6.18 -19.50
C VAL A 48 -13.59 6.19 -20.37
N SER A 49 -13.83 7.29 -21.06
CA SER A 49 -14.88 7.38 -22.06
C SER A 49 -14.44 8.17 -23.30
N GLY A 50 -15.15 7.96 -24.40
CA GLY A 50 -14.92 8.63 -25.67
C GLY A 50 -15.80 8.05 -26.77
N THR A 51 -15.48 8.34 -28.02
CA THR A 51 -16.21 7.79 -29.17
C THR A 51 -15.28 7.19 -30.21
N ILE A 52 -15.79 6.19 -30.94
CA ILE A 52 -15.13 5.53 -32.07
C ILE A 52 -16.06 5.61 -33.28
N PRO A 53 -15.67 6.26 -34.39
CA PRO A 53 -16.47 6.29 -35.61
C PRO A 53 -16.69 4.89 -36.21
N PHE A 54 -17.85 4.66 -36.84
CA PHE A 54 -18.18 3.39 -37.49
C PHE A 54 -17.21 2.99 -38.59
N GLU A 55 -16.52 3.94 -39.22
CA GLU A 55 -15.50 3.63 -40.22
C GLU A 55 -14.25 2.98 -39.60
N ARG A 56 -14.09 3.05 -38.27
CA ARG A 56 -12.92 2.53 -37.53
C ARG A 56 -13.26 1.31 -36.67
N GLN A 57 -14.01 0.37 -37.23
CA GLN A 57 -14.47 -0.86 -36.57
C GLN A 57 -13.32 -1.64 -35.91
N GLN A 58 -12.16 -1.69 -36.57
CA GLN A 58 -10.96 -2.37 -36.07
C GLN A 58 -10.51 -1.83 -34.71
N HIS A 59 -10.70 -0.54 -34.42
CA HIS A 59 -10.36 0.05 -33.14
C HIS A 59 -11.28 -0.46 -32.02
N LEU A 60 -12.58 -0.62 -32.33
CA LEU A 60 -13.54 -1.17 -31.38
C LEU A 60 -13.21 -2.64 -31.08
N SER A 61 -12.99 -3.44 -32.12
CA SER A 61 -12.59 -4.85 -31.96
C SER A 61 -11.31 -4.97 -31.13
N LYS A 62 -10.30 -4.13 -31.41
CA LYS A 62 -9.05 -4.14 -30.64
C LYS A 62 -9.25 -3.74 -29.18
N LEU A 63 -10.11 -2.77 -28.89
CA LEU A 63 -10.43 -2.37 -27.52
C LEU A 63 -11.04 -3.56 -26.74
N PHE A 64 -11.98 -4.29 -27.34
CA PHE A 64 -12.59 -5.46 -26.72
C PHE A 64 -11.63 -6.64 -26.59
N GLU A 65 -10.72 -6.83 -27.55
CA GLU A 65 -9.63 -7.81 -27.46
C GLU A 65 -8.72 -7.53 -26.25
N LEU A 66 -8.28 -6.27 -26.09
CA LEU A 66 -7.49 -5.84 -24.93
C LEU A 66 -8.26 -6.00 -23.62
N ALA A 67 -9.54 -5.65 -23.59
CA ALA A 67 -10.36 -5.84 -22.40
C ALA A 67 -10.54 -7.32 -22.03
N GLY A 68 -10.68 -8.18 -23.05
CA GLY A 68 -10.89 -9.61 -22.92
C GLY A 68 -9.63 -10.41 -22.58
N ALA A 69 -8.44 -9.89 -22.91
CA ALA A 69 -7.18 -10.60 -22.78
C ALA A 69 -6.89 -11.07 -21.34
N LYS A 70 -6.34 -12.27 -21.26
CA LYS A 70 -5.89 -12.90 -20.02
C LYS A 70 -4.50 -13.47 -20.21
N ASP A 71 -3.70 -13.41 -19.15
CA ASP A 71 -2.41 -14.09 -19.04
C ASP A 71 -2.44 -14.99 -17.81
N ASN A 72 -2.04 -16.25 -17.95
CA ASN A 72 -2.06 -17.26 -16.88
C ASN A 72 -3.38 -17.29 -16.08
N ASN A 73 -4.51 -17.26 -16.80
CA ASN A 73 -5.88 -17.23 -16.25
C ASN A 73 -6.26 -15.95 -15.45
N ALA A 74 -5.35 -14.98 -15.32
CA ALA A 74 -5.60 -13.66 -14.74
C ALA A 74 -5.86 -12.61 -15.84
N ARG A 75 -6.53 -11.50 -15.50
CA ARG A 75 -6.71 -10.38 -16.43
C ARG A 75 -5.35 -9.81 -16.82
N GLN A 76 -5.12 -9.59 -18.12
CA GLN A 76 -3.89 -8.98 -18.61
C GLN A 76 -3.63 -7.62 -17.94
N VAL A 77 -2.39 -7.40 -17.52
CA VAL A 77 -1.91 -6.12 -17.00
C VAL A 77 -1.25 -5.34 -18.12
N TYR A 78 -1.53 -4.04 -18.18
CA TYR A 78 -1.05 -3.13 -19.20
C TYR A 78 -0.31 -1.96 -18.58
N ARG A 79 0.80 -1.55 -19.22
CA ARG A 79 1.43 -0.26 -18.90
C ARG A 79 0.59 0.86 -19.47
N ILE A 80 0.15 1.79 -18.65
CA ILE A 80 -0.69 2.90 -19.09
C ILE A 80 0.14 4.16 -19.37
N SER A 81 -0.19 4.88 -20.43
CA SER A 81 0.28 6.25 -20.63
C SER A 81 -0.88 7.19 -20.95
N ASN A 82 -1.11 8.14 -20.05
CA ASN A 82 -2.05 9.25 -20.16
C ASN A 82 -1.70 10.32 -19.12
N GLN A 83 -2.07 11.58 -19.35
CA GLN A 83 -1.80 12.69 -18.43
C GLN A 83 -2.37 12.44 -17.01
N THR A 84 -3.61 11.95 -16.90
CA THR A 84 -4.24 11.65 -15.60
C THR A 84 -3.51 10.52 -14.87
N ALA A 85 -3.13 9.46 -15.59
CA ALA A 85 -2.38 8.34 -15.01
C ALA A 85 -0.99 8.78 -14.54
N GLN A 86 -0.29 9.61 -15.33
CA GLN A 86 1.02 10.16 -14.98
C GLN A 86 0.95 11.07 -13.74
N ALA A 87 -0.05 11.95 -13.67
CA ALA A 87 -0.27 12.84 -12.53
C ALA A 87 -0.49 12.06 -11.22
N LEU A 88 -1.16 10.91 -11.31
CA LEU A 88 -1.44 10.04 -10.17
C LEU A 88 -0.40 8.93 -9.95
N LYS A 89 0.69 8.94 -10.73
CA LYS A 89 1.75 7.92 -10.71
C LYS A 89 1.26 6.48 -10.95
N ILE A 90 0.13 6.32 -11.66
CA ILE A 90 -0.41 5.01 -12.04
C ILE A 90 0.38 4.50 -13.26
N ARG A 91 1.12 3.41 -13.07
CA ARG A 91 1.99 2.83 -14.11
C ARG A 91 1.38 1.64 -14.81
N GLU A 92 0.70 0.79 -14.05
CA GLU A 92 0.11 -0.44 -14.54
C GLU A 92 -1.37 -0.49 -14.18
N VAL A 93 -2.15 -1.01 -15.11
CA VAL A 93 -3.60 -1.14 -14.98
C VAL A 93 -4.10 -2.44 -15.56
N LYS A 94 -5.28 -2.86 -15.13
CA LYS A 94 -6.04 -3.94 -15.76
C LYS A 94 -7.49 -3.50 -15.94
N PHE A 95 -8.16 -4.04 -16.95
CA PHE A 95 -9.59 -3.82 -17.12
C PHE A 95 -10.37 -4.41 -15.93
N GLN A 96 -11.35 -3.65 -15.44
CA GLN A 96 -12.24 -4.05 -14.36
C GLN A 96 -13.69 -3.70 -14.70
N GLY A 97 -14.64 -4.44 -14.12
CA GLY A 97 -16.05 -4.14 -14.24
C GLY A 97 -16.56 -4.47 -15.64
N ASN A 98 -17.10 -3.46 -16.32
CA ASN A 98 -17.65 -3.60 -17.66
C ASN A 98 -16.98 -2.66 -18.66
N ILE A 99 -17.03 -3.09 -19.92
CA ILE A 99 -16.76 -2.29 -21.10
C ILE A 99 -18.08 -2.17 -21.87
N ARG A 100 -18.40 -0.96 -22.33
CA ARG A 100 -19.59 -0.68 -23.13
C ARG A 100 -19.23 0.03 -24.42
N ALA A 101 -20.03 -0.22 -25.45
CA ALA A 101 -19.99 0.45 -26.73
C ALA A 101 -21.44 0.60 -27.22
N ASP A 102 -21.99 1.79 -27.09
CA ASP A 102 -23.37 2.09 -27.46
C ASP A 102 -23.39 2.80 -28.82
N GLU A 103 -24.21 2.31 -29.74
CA GLU A 103 -24.34 2.89 -31.08
C GLU A 103 -25.07 4.23 -31.05
N GLN A 104 -24.52 5.22 -31.76
CA GLN A 104 -25.10 6.53 -31.97
C GLN A 104 -25.32 6.72 -33.47
N GLU A 105 -26.45 6.22 -33.98
CA GLU A 105 -26.77 6.20 -35.42
C GLU A 105 -26.69 7.59 -36.06
N SER A 106 -27.21 8.62 -35.38
CA SER A 106 -27.19 10.01 -35.87
C SER A 106 -25.79 10.55 -36.13
N LEU A 107 -24.78 10.05 -35.41
CA LEU A 107 -23.39 10.45 -35.50
C LEU A 107 -22.49 9.38 -36.12
N ARG A 108 -23.06 8.22 -36.49
CA ARG A 108 -22.36 7.04 -37.03
C ARG A 108 -21.11 6.68 -36.23
N GLN A 109 -21.25 6.56 -34.92
CA GLN A 109 -20.16 6.25 -34.01
C GLN A 109 -20.64 5.42 -32.82
N TRP A 110 -19.71 4.72 -32.17
CA TRP A 110 -19.93 4.11 -30.86
C TRP A 110 -19.49 5.06 -29.76
N ALA A 111 -20.33 5.27 -28.75
CA ALA A 111 -19.93 5.82 -27.47
C ALA A 111 -19.36 4.70 -26.61
N VAL A 112 -18.08 4.81 -26.26
CA VAL A 112 -17.37 3.78 -25.50
C VAL A 112 -17.08 4.23 -24.08
N SER A 113 -17.21 3.31 -23.14
CA SER A 113 -16.83 3.53 -21.74
C SER A 113 -16.29 2.25 -21.09
N PHE A 114 -15.28 2.39 -20.25
CA PHE A 114 -14.69 1.27 -19.51
C PHE A 114 -13.92 1.76 -18.27
N GLU A 115 -13.67 0.82 -17.35
CA GLU A 115 -12.86 1.09 -16.17
C GLU A 115 -11.53 0.33 -16.20
N LEU A 116 -10.48 1.01 -15.75
CA LEU A 116 -9.15 0.47 -15.54
C LEU A 116 -8.81 0.62 -14.05
N VAL A 117 -8.39 -0.46 -13.40
CA VAL A 117 -7.91 -0.40 -12.01
C VAL A 117 -6.41 -0.49 -11.97
N GLU A 118 -5.81 0.32 -11.11
CA GLU A 118 -4.39 0.28 -10.80
C GLU A 118 -3.97 -1.13 -10.36
N HIS A 119 -2.90 -1.62 -10.98
CA HIS A 119 -2.25 -2.85 -10.59
C HIS A 119 -0.98 -2.52 -9.80
N MET A 120 -1.01 -2.75 -8.49
CA MET A 120 0.16 -2.62 -7.64
C MET A 120 0.94 -3.93 -7.56
N SER A 121 2.23 -3.88 -7.89
CA SER A 121 3.13 -5.02 -7.76
C SER A 121 3.39 -5.38 -6.29
N VAL A 122 3.78 -6.63 -6.01
CA VAL A 122 4.14 -7.09 -4.65
C VAL A 122 5.24 -6.25 -3.99
N PRO A 123 6.35 -5.91 -4.67
CA PRO A 123 7.37 -5.04 -4.08
C PRO A 123 6.85 -3.61 -3.81
N GLU A 124 6.05 -3.01 -4.69
CA GLU A 124 5.44 -1.68 -4.42
C GLU A 124 4.52 -1.71 -3.20
N ARG A 125 3.74 -2.78 -3.01
CA ARG A 125 2.94 -2.96 -1.79
C ARG A 125 3.81 -3.14 -0.55
N ALA A 126 4.96 -3.82 -0.67
CA ALA A 126 5.89 -4.00 0.44
C ALA A 126 6.59 -2.69 0.83
N GLU A 127 7.02 -1.90 -0.15
CA GLU A 127 7.62 -0.58 0.06
C GLU A 127 6.62 0.40 0.69
N GLN A 128 5.36 0.41 0.23
CA GLN A 128 4.31 1.21 0.87
C GLN A 128 4.10 0.83 2.34
N ARG A 129 4.17 -0.46 2.69
CA ARG A 129 4.07 -0.92 4.09
C ARG A 129 5.30 -0.55 4.92
N GLN A 130 6.47 -0.40 4.30
CA GLN A 130 7.71 -0.02 4.99
C GLN A 130 7.87 1.49 5.19
N GLY A 131 6.98 2.31 4.60
CA GLY A 131 7.00 3.77 4.69
C GLY A 131 6.86 4.35 6.10
N GLU A 132 6.48 3.55 7.09
CA GLU A 132 6.44 3.94 8.50
C GLU A 132 7.39 3.06 9.33
N LYS A 133 8.70 3.18 9.08
CA LYS A 133 9.65 2.74 10.10
C LYS A 133 9.49 3.66 11.31
N SER A 134 8.95 3.12 12.40
CA SER A 134 8.92 3.76 13.71
C SER A 134 10.30 4.37 14.00
N ALA A 135 10.31 5.66 14.35
CA ALA A 135 11.53 6.34 14.79
C ALA A 135 12.19 5.49 15.88
N VAL A 136 13.40 5.01 15.61
CA VAL A 136 14.23 4.37 16.63
C VAL A 136 14.39 5.40 17.73
N GLN A 137 13.80 5.17 18.90
CA GLN A 137 14.14 5.92 20.10
C GLN A 137 15.64 5.74 20.32
N GLN A 138 16.42 6.76 19.94
CA GLN A 138 17.80 6.89 20.38
C GLN A 138 17.74 6.97 21.90
N LYS A 139 18.11 5.88 22.57
CA LYS A 139 18.47 5.95 23.98
C LYS A 139 19.67 6.88 24.07
N ALA A 140 19.45 8.08 24.57
CA ALA A 140 20.51 9.01 24.89
C ALA A 140 21.48 8.31 25.85
N GLN A 141 22.74 8.26 25.47
CA GLN A 141 23.83 7.72 26.27
C GLN A 141 24.14 8.77 27.34
N GLY A 142 23.40 8.71 28.45
CA GLY A 142 23.62 9.56 29.61
C GLY A 142 24.83 9.06 30.40
N VAL A 143 25.97 9.74 30.25
CA VAL A 143 27.05 9.70 31.23
C VAL A 143 26.79 10.83 32.22
N THR A 144 26.39 10.50 33.46
CA THR A 144 26.77 11.25 34.67
C THR A 144 26.68 10.34 35.90
N THR A 145 27.73 10.40 36.69
CA THR A 145 28.05 9.62 37.90
C THR A 145 27.28 10.09 39.14
N ALA A 146 27.14 9.15 40.10
CA ALA A 146 26.94 9.29 41.54
C ALA A 146 25.58 9.78 42.09
N ALA A 147 24.83 8.84 42.68
CA ALA A 147 24.41 8.91 44.09
C ALA A 147 24.05 7.49 44.57
N ILE A 148 24.71 7.05 45.64
CA ILE A 148 24.30 5.92 46.47
C ILE A 148 23.18 6.43 47.37
N GLU A 149 22.04 5.75 47.43
CA GLU A 149 21.33 5.51 48.68
C GLU A 149 20.44 4.26 48.57
N VAL A 150 20.62 3.39 49.55
CA VAL A 150 20.09 2.02 49.67
C VAL A 150 18.88 2.05 50.59
N ILE A 151 17.73 1.50 50.17
CA ILE A 151 16.72 0.86 51.05
C ILE A 151 15.91 -0.14 50.19
N ALA A 152 16.28 -1.42 50.10
CA ALA A 152 15.86 -2.54 50.96
C ALA A 152 14.34 -2.76 51.06
N SER A 153 13.81 -3.80 50.38
CA SER A 153 13.20 -4.99 51.02
C SER A 153 12.49 -5.90 50.02
N ALA A 154 12.76 -7.21 50.18
CA ALA A 154 11.91 -8.38 49.93
C ALA A 154 11.36 -8.58 48.49
N GLU A 155 11.42 -9.73 47.83
CA GLU A 155 11.38 -11.12 48.32
C GLU A 155 11.66 -12.03 47.11
N VAL A 156 12.66 -12.91 47.15
CA VAL A 156 12.79 -14.00 46.16
C VAL A 156 13.07 -15.32 46.91
N PRO A 157 12.23 -16.36 46.76
CA PRO A 157 12.34 -17.66 47.44
C PRO A 157 13.58 -18.49 47.07
N PRO A 158 13.95 -19.52 47.85
CA PRO A 158 15.24 -20.18 47.76
C PRO A 158 15.32 -21.12 46.56
N GLY A 159 16.41 -21.06 45.80
CA GLY A 159 16.74 -22.10 44.82
C GLY A 159 17.22 -21.64 43.44
N THR A 160 17.43 -20.34 43.22
CA THR A 160 18.01 -19.87 41.94
C THR A 160 19.52 -19.75 42.07
N GLU A 161 20.24 -20.64 41.40
CA GLU A 161 21.69 -20.55 41.25
C GLU A 161 22.03 -19.27 40.49
N VAL A 162 22.47 -18.25 41.22
CA VAL A 162 23.01 -17.03 40.62
C VAL A 162 24.36 -17.42 40.03
N GLU A 163 24.52 -17.28 38.71
CA GLU A 163 25.82 -17.45 38.05
C GLU A 163 26.80 -16.40 38.58
N MET A 164 27.57 -16.79 39.59
CA MET A 164 28.48 -15.91 40.31
C MET A 164 29.67 -15.57 39.40
N SER A 165 29.67 -14.37 38.84
CA SER A 165 30.84 -13.74 38.22
C SER A 165 32.08 -13.84 39.12
N GLY A 166 33.26 -14.00 38.53
CA GLY A 166 34.51 -14.34 39.21
C GLY A 166 34.89 -13.43 40.38
N PHE A 167 34.46 -12.17 40.36
CA PHE A 167 34.70 -11.23 41.44
C PHE A 167 33.85 -11.53 42.69
N MET A 168 32.64 -12.06 42.50
CA MET A 168 31.73 -12.40 43.60
C MET A 168 32.17 -13.65 44.36
N ARG A 169 32.86 -14.58 43.68
CA ARG A 169 33.53 -15.73 44.34
C ARG A 169 34.70 -15.29 45.22
N PHE A 170 35.46 -14.27 44.81
CA PHE A 170 36.59 -13.76 45.59
C PHE A 170 36.14 -13.10 46.89
N LEU A 171 35.08 -12.28 46.86
CA LEU A 171 34.52 -11.67 48.08
C LEU A 171 33.98 -12.72 49.05
N LYS A 172 33.30 -13.76 48.54
CA LYS A 172 32.78 -14.84 49.39
C LYS A 172 33.89 -15.67 50.04
N TYR A 173 35.04 -15.79 49.38
CA TYR A 173 36.20 -16.50 49.93
C TYR A 173 36.84 -15.72 51.10
N LEU A 174 36.92 -14.39 50.99
CA LEU A 174 37.43 -13.53 52.08
C LEU A 174 36.47 -13.48 53.27
N ASP A 175 35.16 -13.42 53.02
CA ASP A 175 34.14 -13.42 54.07
C ASP A 175 34.17 -14.72 54.90
N ASN A 176 34.42 -15.85 54.25
CA ASN A 176 34.53 -17.16 54.91
C ASN A 176 35.87 -17.39 55.64
N GLN A 177 36.84 -16.49 55.50
CA GLN A 177 38.14 -16.50 56.22
C GLN A 177 38.14 -15.56 57.42
N LEU A 178 37.11 -14.72 57.59
CA LEU A 178 36.93 -13.85 58.75
C LEU A 178 35.83 -14.33 59.72
N ALA A 179 35.21 -15.49 59.44
CA ALA A 179 34.23 -16.16 60.30
C ALA A 179 34.85 -17.33 61.09
#